data_AF-A0A9E2YXH1-F1
#
_entry.id   AF-A0A9E2YXH1-F1
#
_cell.length_a   1.000
_cell.length_b   1.000
_cell.length_c   1.000
_cell.angle_alpha   90.00
_cell.angle_beta   90.00
_cell.angle_gamma   90.00
#
_symmetry.space_group_name_H-M   'P 1'
#
loop_
_entity.id
_entity.type
_entity.pdbx_description
1 polymer ?
#
loop_
_entity_poly.entity_id
_entity_poly.type
_entity_poly.pdbx_seq_one_letter_code
_entity_poly.pdbx_strand_id
1 'polypeptide(L)'
;MAARLPSKNWIQALNRKLHPALARWFESQYPSFTEIQQKALRFTLARKNTLILAPTGSGKTLAAFLSVLSELAWRADKQDLPNAVCAVYISPLKALGRDIQRNLEAPLSVLPGIRMDIRTGDTGVDIRAQQQRKRLYLLITTPESLSSILSQSGWRSGGFDVRTAIVDEIHSFA
;
A
#
# COMPACT_ATOMS: atom_id res chain seq x y z
N MET A 1 24.18 -6.96 -20.48
CA MET A 1 23.12 -7.74 -21.16
C MET A 1 21.84 -6.91 -21.11
N ALA A 2 21.58 -6.10 -22.15
CA ALA A 2 20.47 -5.15 -22.16
C ALA A 2 19.13 -5.89 -22.15
N ALA A 3 18.32 -5.67 -21.12
CA ALA A 3 16.97 -6.21 -21.05
C ALA A 3 16.15 -5.61 -22.20
N ARG A 4 15.74 -6.45 -23.15
CA ARG A 4 14.80 -6.09 -24.23
C ARG A 4 13.60 -5.37 -23.61
N LEU A 5 13.36 -4.12 -24.05
CA LEU A 5 12.14 -3.37 -23.70
C LEU A 5 10.94 -4.29 -23.95
N PRO A 6 10.11 -4.56 -22.94
CA PRO A 6 9.10 -5.58 -23.10
C PRO A 6 7.96 -5.05 -24.03
N SER A 7 7.30 -5.92 -24.80
CA SER A 7 6.33 -5.58 -25.88
C SER A 7 5.05 -4.82 -25.43
N LYS A 8 4.41 -3.98 -26.27
CA LYS A 8 3.14 -3.26 -25.92
C LYS A 8 2.05 -4.12 -25.21
N ASN A 9 2.01 -5.43 -25.45
CA ASN A 9 1.03 -6.36 -24.87
C ASN A 9 1.07 -6.51 -23.34
N TRP A 10 2.22 -6.39 -22.66
CA TRP A 10 2.27 -6.64 -21.21
C TRP A 10 1.86 -5.43 -20.37
N ILE A 11 1.99 -4.19 -20.90
CA ILE A 11 1.44 -2.98 -20.26
C ILE A 11 -0.08 -3.12 -20.16
N GLN A 12 -0.70 -3.53 -21.26
CA GLN A 12 -2.15 -3.81 -21.30
C GLN A 12 -2.53 -4.95 -20.34
N ALA A 13 -1.70 -5.99 -20.23
CA ALA A 13 -1.95 -7.10 -19.29
C ALA A 13 -1.86 -6.66 -17.81
N LEU A 14 -0.93 -5.77 -17.46
CA LEU A 14 -0.86 -5.19 -16.11
C LEU A 14 -2.03 -4.26 -15.82
N ASN A 15 -2.42 -3.41 -16.78
CA ASN A 15 -3.58 -2.53 -16.62
C ASN A 15 -4.88 -3.31 -16.42
N ARG A 16 -5.01 -4.50 -17.03
CA ARG A 16 -6.15 -5.41 -16.78
C ARG A 16 -6.15 -6.05 -15.39
N LYS A 17 -4.99 -6.15 -14.72
CA LYS A 17 -4.90 -6.68 -13.35
C LYS A 17 -5.07 -5.61 -12.28
N LEU A 18 -4.71 -4.36 -12.60
CA LEU A 18 -5.02 -3.22 -11.76
C LEU A 18 -6.53 -2.95 -11.76
N HIS A 19 -7.02 -2.41 -10.64
CA HIS A 19 -8.36 -1.88 -10.57
C HIS A 19 -8.54 -0.77 -11.64
N PRO A 20 -9.62 -0.76 -12.44
CA PRO A 20 -9.76 0.14 -13.59
C PRO A 20 -9.65 1.64 -13.25
N ALA A 21 -10.06 2.05 -12.04
CA ALA A 21 -9.90 3.44 -11.60
C ALA A 21 -8.42 3.82 -11.41
N LEU A 22 -7.62 2.92 -10.81
CA LEU A 22 -6.19 3.14 -10.65
C LEU A 22 -5.43 3.08 -11.96
N ALA A 23 -5.81 2.18 -12.87
CA ALA A 23 -5.18 2.08 -14.19
C ALA A 23 -5.37 3.40 -14.98
N ARG A 24 -6.61 3.91 -15.04
CA ARG A 24 -6.92 5.19 -15.69
C ARG A 24 -6.21 6.37 -15.04
N TRP A 25 -6.18 6.40 -13.71
CA TRP A 25 -5.43 7.43 -12.98
C TRP A 25 -3.94 7.39 -13.34
N PHE A 26 -3.32 6.20 -13.30
CA PHE A 26 -1.91 6.05 -13.62
C PHE A 26 -1.58 6.51 -15.05
N GLU A 27 -2.39 6.09 -16.02
CA GLU A 27 -2.26 6.52 -17.42
C GLU A 27 -2.41 8.03 -17.61
N SER A 28 -3.24 8.69 -16.79
CA SER A 28 -3.39 10.15 -16.84
C SER A 28 -2.20 10.93 -16.26
N GLN A 29 -1.45 10.31 -15.34
CA GLN A 29 -0.36 10.97 -14.60
C GLN A 29 1.03 10.64 -15.15
N TYR A 30 1.19 9.44 -15.72
CA TYR A 30 2.49 8.92 -16.11
C TYR A 30 2.44 8.36 -17.54
N PRO A 31 3.51 8.56 -18.34
CA PRO A 31 3.56 8.05 -19.70
C PRO A 31 3.64 6.52 -19.75
N SER A 32 4.27 5.89 -18.75
CA SER A 32 4.36 4.44 -18.62
C SER A 32 4.89 4.03 -17.24
N PHE A 33 4.75 2.75 -16.89
CA PHE A 33 5.41 2.18 -15.72
C PHE A 33 6.93 2.18 -15.87
N THR A 34 7.67 2.52 -14.81
CA THR A 34 9.12 2.34 -14.75
C THR A 34 9.48 0.86 -14.77
N GLU A 35 10.68 0.49 -15.24
CA GLU A 35 11.09 -0.93 -15.31
C GLU A 35 10.90 -1.69 -13.99
N ILE A 36 11.19 -1.05 -12.86
CA ILE A 36 10.99 -1.69 -11.55
C ILE A 36 9.51 -1.89 -11.23
N GLN A 37 8.63 -0.94 -11.58
CA GLN A 37 7.19 -1.09 -11.39
C GLN A 37 6.65 -2.25 -12.23
N GLN A 38 7.10 -2.37 -13.48
CA GLN A 38 6.71 -3.47 -14.36
C GLN A 38 7.11 -4.83 -13.81
N LYS A 39 8.33 -4.94 -13.29
CA LYS A 39 8.83 -6.18 -12.67
C LYS A 39 8.08 -6.51 -11.39
N ALA A 40 7.93 -5.52 -10.49
CA ALA A 40 7.26 -5.71 -9.21
C ALA A 40 5.78 -6.09 -9.37
N LEU A 41 5.02 -5.34 -10.18
CA LEU A 41 3.57 -5.52 -10.35
C LEU A 41 3.20 -6.90 -10.92
N ARG A 42 4.10 -7.56 -11.66
CA ARG A 42 3.87 -8.95 -12.12
C ARG A 42 3.70 -9.93 -10.96
N PHE A 43 4.43 -9.71 -9.87
CA PHE A 43 4.44 -10.59 -8.70
C PHE A 43 3.51 -10.08 -7.61
N THR A 44 3.50 -8.77 -7.33
CA THR A 44 2.69 -8.20 -6.26
C THR A 44 1.19 -8.25 -6.57
N LEU A 45 0.76 -7.99 -7.82
CA LEU A 45 -0.65 -8.20 -8.22
C LEU A 45 -1.06 -9.67 -8.24
N ALA A 46 -0.10 -10.59 -8.34
CA ALA A 46 -0.33 -12.02 -8.20
C ALA A 46 -0.24 -12.49 -6.73
N ARG A 47 -0.10 -11.56 -5.78
CA ARG A 47 -0.02 -11.80 -4.33
C ARG A 47 1.13 -12.71 -3.92
N LYS A 48 2.25 -12.61 -4.64
CA LYS A 48 3.50 -13.30 -4.30
C LYS A 48 4.37 -12.41 -3.41
N ASN A 49 4.97 -13.00 -2.38
CA ASN A 49 6.00 -12.34 -1.59
C ASN A 49 7.13 -11.87 -2.52
N THR A 50 7.45 -10.58 -2.46
CA THR A 50 8.33 -9.93 -3.44
C THR A 50 9.28 -8.99 -2.73
N LEU A 51 10.59 -9.20 -2.90
CA LEU A 51 11.62 -8.25 -2.50
C LEU A 51 11.95 -7.35 -3.70
N ILE A 52 11.76 -6.04 -3.55
CA ILE A 52 12.02 -5.04 -4.59
C ILE A 52 13.34 -4.34 -4.27
N LEU A 53 14.40 -4.69 -4.99
CA LEU A 53 15.71 -4.04 -4.89
C LEU A 53 15.83 -2.97 -5.98
N ALA A 54 15.73 -1.69 -5.59
CA ALA A 54 15.89 -0.57 -6.50
C ALA A 54 16.36 0.69 -5.78
N PRO A 55 17.11 1.57 -6.45
CA PRO A 55 17.48 2.89 -5.92
C PRO A 55 16.25 3.74 -5.56
N THR A 56 16.45 4.73 -4.70
CA THR A 56 15.46 5.79 -4.45
C THR A 56 15.07 6.49 -5.76
N GLY A 57 13.84 7.00 -5.84
CA GLY A 57 13.31 7.63 -7.06
C GLY A 57 12.90 6.66 -8.18
N SER A 58 13.20 5.36 -8.08
CA SER A 58 12.82 4.37 -9.12
C SER A 58 11.32 4.08 -9.20
N GLY A 59 10.54 4.55 -8.22
CA GLY A 59 9.09 4.27 -8.13
C GLY A 59 8.74 2.96 -7.42
N LYS A 60 9.66 2.38 -6.62
CA LYS A 60 9.45 1.14 -5.84
C LYS A 60 8.21 1.22 -4.95
N THR A 61 8.06 2.35 -4.26
CA THR A 61 7.01 2.59 -3.28
C THR A 61 5.64 2.65 -3.95
N LEU A 62 5.52 3.40 -5.05
CA LEU A 62 4.28 3.43 -5.84
C LEU A 62 3.92 2.04 -6.39
N ALA A 63 4.92 1.25 -6.83
CA ALA A 63 4.68 -0.12 -7.29
C ALA A 63 4.03 -0.99 -6.20
N ALA A 64 4.55 -0.91 -4.97
CA ALA A 64 4.01 -1.64 -3.84
C ALA A 64 2.57 -1.19 -3.52
N PHE A 65 2.33 0.12 -3.43
CA PHE A 65 1.00 0.64 -3.12
C PHE A 65 -0.03 0.39 -4.23
N LEU A 66 0.33 0.46 -5.50
CA LEU A 66 -0.59 0.15 -6.59
C LEU A 66 -1.20 -1.24 -6.45
N SER A 67 -0.40 -2.24 -6.05
CA SER A 67 -0.91 -3.59 -5.82
C SER A 67 -1.86 -3.68 -4.62
N VAL A 68 -1.52 -3.01 -3.51
CA VAL A 68 -2.36 -2.98 -2.30
C VAL A 68 -3.67 -2.24 -2.56
N LEU A 69 -3.61 -1.04 -3.12
CA LEU A 69 -4.79 -0.22 -3.40
C LEU A 69 -5.70 -0.92 -4.42
N SER A 70 -5.14 -1.61 -5.41
CA SER A 70 -5.92 -2.40 -6.36
C SER A 70 -6.65 -3.54 -5.67
N GLU A 71 -6.02 -4.26 -4.75
CA GLU A 71 -6.70 -5.31 -3.97
C GLU A 71 -7.82 -4.74 -3.11
N LEU A 72 -7.54 -3.65 -2.38
CA LEU A 72 -8.55 -3.02 -1.52
C LEU A 72 -9.74 -2.50 -2.34
N ALA A 73 -9.51 -1.91 -3.50
CA ALA A 73 -10.56 -1.45 -4.41
C ALA A 73 -11.44 -2.61 -4.90
N TRP A 74 -10.83 -3.71 -5.36
CA TRP A 74 -11.60 -4.89 -5.78
C TRP A 74 -12.42 -5.51 -4.63
N ARG A 75 -11.91 -5.48 -3.40
CA ARG A 75 -12.68 -5.92 -2.23
C ARG A 75 -13.81 -4.94 -1.90
N ALA A 76 -13.59 -3.64 -2.05
CA ALA A 76 -14.60 -2.61 -1.85
C ALA A 76 -15.79 -2.80 -2.81
N ASP A 77 -15.51 -3.00 -4.10
CA ASP A 77 -16.54 -3.24 -5.13
C ASP A 77 -17.40 -4.46 -4.82
N LYS A 78 -16.81 -5.48 -4.21
CA LYS A 78 -17.49 -6.71 -3.78
C LYS A 78 -18.12 -6.61 -2.40
N GLN A 79 -18.03 -5.46 -1.73
CA GLN A 79 -18.47 -5.24 -0.35
C GLN A 79 -17.80 -6.22 0.66
N ASP A 80 -16.57 -6.63 0.37
CA ASP A 80 -15.76 -7.61 1.14
C ASP A 80 -14.66 -6.92 1.98
N LEU A 81 -14.95 -5.72 2.48
CA LEU A 81 -14.04 -4.99 3.35
C LEU A 81 -14.58 -4.98 4.79
N PRO A 82 -13.94 -5.70 5.73
CA PRO A 82 -14.36 -5.73 7.13
C PRO A 82 -14.01 -4.43 7.85
N ASN A 83 -14.59 -4.19 9.04
CA ASN A 83 -14.09 -3.15 9.93
C ASN A 83 -12.78 -3.59 10.59
N ALA A 84 -11.72 -3.77 9.80
CA ALA A 84 -10.39 -4.22 10.21
C ALA A 84 -9.29 -3.68 9.25
N VAL A 85 -8.05 -3.61 9.75
CA VAL A 85 -6.87 -3.28 8.93
C VAL A 85 -6.58 -4.43 7.98
N CYS A 86 -6.59 -4.13 6.68
CA CYS A 86 -6.45 -5.11 5.60
C CYS A 86 -5.05 -5.11 4.97
N ALA A 87 -4.33 -3.99 5.08
CA ALA A 87 -2.95 -3.85 4.65
C ALA A 87 -2.17 -2.93 5.60
N VAL A 88 -0.87 -3.20 5.75
CA VAL A 88 0.02 -2.42 6.60
C VAL A 88 1.25 -2.00 5.81
N TYR A 89 1.64 -0.74 5.89
CA TYR A 89 2.93 -0.24 5.45
C TYR A 89 3.77 0.12 6.67
N ILE A 90 4.98 -0.42 6.73
CA ILE A 90 5.90 -0.33 7.87
C ILE A 90 7.13 0.42 7.38
N SER A 91 7.35 1.61 7.92
CA SER A 91 8.56 2.42 7.66
C SER A 91 9.43 2.46 8.91
N PRO A 92 10.77 2.37 8.78
CA PRO A 92 11.69 2.61 9.88
C PRO A 92 11.75 4.08 10.30
N LEU A 93 11.41 5.01 9.38
CA LEU A 93 11.48 6.45 9.63
C LEU A 93 10.09 7.04 9.81
N LYS A 94 9.83 7.62 11.00
CA LYS A 94 8.59 8.35 11.30
C LYS A 94 8.32 9.49 10.31
N ALA A 95 9.37 10.23 9.92
CA ALA A 95 9.26 11.37 9.02
C ALA A 95 8.64 11.01 7.65
N LEU A 96 8.82 9.75 7.21
CA LEU A 96 8.34 9.28 5.92
C LEU A 96 6.82 9.11 5.87
N GLY A 97 6.13 8.99 7.02
CA GLY A 97 4.69 8.74 7.05
C GLY A 97 3.89 9.83 6.33
N ARG A 98 4.21 11.10 6.57
CA ARG A 98 3.52 12.24 5.94
C ARG A 98 3.77 12.33 4.44
N ASP A 99 5.01 12.04 4.01
CA ASP A 99 5.35 12.04 2.59
C ASP A 99 4.61 10.91 1.86
N ILE A 100 4.52 9.72 2.46
CA ILE A 100 3.74 8.62 1.92
C ILE A 100 2.26 8.98 1.86
N GLN A 101 1.70 9.57 2.91
CA GLN A 101 0.30 10.00 2.92
C GLN A 101 0.03 10.96 1.76
N ARG A 102 0.86 12.00 1.60
CA ARG A 102 0.74 12.97 0.50
C ARG A 102 0.86 12.30 -0.87
N ASN A 103 1.81 11.39 -1.04
CA ASN A 103 1.98 10.64 -2.29
C ASN A 103 0.79 9.72 -2.61
N LEU A 104 0.03 9.32 -1.60
CA LEU A 104 -1.16 8.48 -1.74
C LEU A 104 -2.47 9.26 -1.90
N GLU A 105 -2.48 10.58 -1.69
CA GLU A 105 -3.69 11.41 -1.89
C GLU A 105 -4.23 11.27 -3.32
N ALA A 106 -3.36 11.42 -4.32
CA ALA A 106 -3.75 11.33 -5.72
C ALA A 106 -4.35 9.95 -6.10
N PRO A 107 -3.71 8.80 -5.84
CA PRO A 107 -4.31 7.50 -6.16
C PRO A 107 -5.53 7.17 -5.28
N LEU A 108 -5.60 7.66 -4.04
CA LEU A 108 -6.78 7.44 -3.18
C LEU A 108 -7.99 8.29 -3.63
N SER A 109 -7.76 9.44 -4.28
CA SER A 109 -8.84 10.29 -4.79
C SER A 109 -9.75 9.58 -5.81
N VAL A 110 -9.21 8.59 -6.53
CA VAL A 110 -9.97 7.77 -7.49
C VAL A 110 -10.54 6.49 -6.88
N LEU A 111 -10.34 6.26 -5.59
CA LEU A 111 -10.80 5.09 -4.83
C LEU A 111 -11.64 5.51 -3.62
N PRO A 112 -12.85 6.07 -3.85
CA PRO A 112 -13.69 6.54 -2.76
C PRO A 112 -14.02 5.39 -1.79
N GLY A 113 -13.93 5.68 -0.50
CA GLY A 113 -14.22 4.71 0.56
C GLY A 113 -13.02 3.90 1.05
N ILE A 114 -11.87 3.94 0.38
CA ILE A 114 -10.64 3.35 0.91
C ILE A 114 -10.10 4.22 2.04
N ARG A 115 -10.19 3.73 3.28
CA ARG A 115 -9.73 4.44 4.48
C ARG A 115 -8.26 4.14 4.73
N MET A 116 -7.45 5.18 4.77
CA MET A 116 -6.03 5.11 5.14
C MET A 116 -5.73 6.18 6.18
N ASP A 117 -4.84 5.86 7.11
CA ASP A 117 -4.28 6.84 8.04
C ASP A 117 -2.94 6.33 8.62
N ILE A 118 -2.24 7.22 9.31
CA ILE A 118 -0.97 6.97 9.97
C ILE A 118 -1.21 6.64 11.45
N ARG A 119 -0.53 5.60 11.94
CA ARG A 119 -0.32 5.38 13.36
C ARG A 119 1.16 5.40 13.70
N THR A 120 1.56 6.35 14.52
CA THR A 120 2.86 6.35 15.19
C THR A 120 2.71 6.64 16.68
N GLY A 121 3.84 6.66 17.40
CA GLY A 121 3.91 7.20 18.76
C GLY A 121 3.40 8.65 18.88
N ASP A 122 3.38 9.42 17.79
CA ASP A 122 3.00 10.84 17.78
C ASP A 122 1.50 11.04 17.44
N THR A 123 0.78 9.97 17.05
CA THR A 123 -0.66 10.04 16.78
C THR A 123 -1.41 10.43 18.05
N GLY A 124 -2.16 11.54 18.02
CA GLY A 124 -2.93 12.04 19.17
C GLY A 124 -4.06 11.10 19.61
N VAL A 125 -4.44 11.18 20.89
CA VAL A 125 -5.39 10.25 21.53
C VAL A 125 -6.75 10.19 20.82
N ASP A 126 -7.26 11.33 20.35
CA ASP A 126 -8.55 11.39 19.65
C ASP A 126 -8.53 10.63 18.33
N ILE A 127 -7.48 10.83 17.53
CA ILE A 127 -7.24 10.08 16.29
C ILE A 127 -7.12 8.59 16.61
N ARG A 128 -6.41 8.24 17.70
CA ARG A 128 -6.27 6.84 18.11
C ARG A 128 -7.60 6.18 18.44
N ALA A 129 -8.48 6.90 19.14
CA ALA A 129 -9.82 6.42 19.50
C ALA A 129 -10.72 6.31 18.26
N GLN A 130 -10.65 7.25 17.33
CA GLN A 130 -11.37 7.20 16.06
C GLN A 130 -10.95 5.98 15.23
N GLN A 131 -9.63 5.78 15.05
CA GLN A 131 -9.07 4.62 14.36
C GLN A 131 -9.51 3.30 15.00
N GLN A 132 -9.76 3.28 16.31
CA GLN A 132 -10.25 2.09 17.01
C GLN A 132 -11.73 1.80 16.71
N ARG A 133 -12.58 2.83 16.64
CA ARG A 133 -14.01 2.68 16.35
C ARG A 133 -14.26 2.36 14.88
N LYS A 134 -13.60 3.12 13.98
CA LYS A 134 -13.71 3.00 12.53
C LYS A 134 -12.35 2.63 11.96
N ARG A 135 -12.14 1.34 11.71
CA ARG A 135 -10.84 0.83 11.26
C ARG A 135 -10.51 1.32 9.86
N LEU A 136 -9.22 1.52 9.67
CA LEU A 136 -8.59 1.79 8.38
C LEU A 136 -8.49 0.49 7.59
N TYR A 137 -8.47 0.57 6.27
CA TYR A 137 -8.12 -0.57 5.43
C TYR A 137 -6.62 -0.63 5.14
N LEU A 138 -5.96 0.53 5.08
CA LEU A 138 -4.51 0.66 4.95
C LEU A 138 -3.95 1.44 6.15
N LEU A 139 -3.06 0.81 6.91
CA LEU A 139 -2.38 1.44 8.04
C LEU A 139 -0.91 1.74 7.69
N ILE A 140 -0.50 2.99 7.80
CA ILE A 140 0.91 3.40 7.72
C ILE A 140 1.45 3.50 9.15
N THR A 141 2.54 2.80 9.48
CA THR A 141 3.05 2.71 10.85
C THR A 141 4.56 2.51 10.92
N THR A 142 5.11 2.61 12.12
CA THR A 142 6.45 2.12 12.47
C THR A 142 6.36 0.73 13.13
N PRO A 143 7.46 -0.03 13.24
CA PRO A 143 7.48 -1.33 13.92
C PRO A 143 7.09 -1.24 15.38
N GLU A 144 7.60 -0.26 16.11
CA GLU A 144 7.33 -0.08 17.54
C GLU A 144 5.85 0.22 17.76
N SER A 145 5.29 1.07 16.89
CA SER A 145 3.87 1.42 16.92
C SER A 145 3.00 0.21 16.54
N LEU A 146 3.40 -0.59 15.56
CA LEU A 146 2.70 -1.82 15.20
C LEU A 146 2.71 -2.84 16.35
N SER A 147 3.87 -3.07 16.97
CA SER A 147 4.02 -3.95 18.14
C SER A 147 3.12 -3.50 19.30
N SER A 148 3.07 -2.19 19.57
CA SER A 148 2.19 -1.61 20.57
C SER A 148 0.71 -1.85 20.25
N ILE A 149 0.27 -1.63 19.00
CA ILE A 149 -1.13 -1.84 18.60
C ILE A 149 -1.53 -3.32 18.72
N LEU A 150 -0.69 -4.24 18.26
CA LEU A 150 -0.95 -5.69 18.31
C LEU A 150 -1.09 -6.20 19.75
N SER A 151 -0.50 -5.49 20.71
CA SER A 151 -0.59 -5.82 22.14
C SER A 151 -1.88 -5.32 22.81
N GLN A 152 -2.62 -4.40 22.19
CA GLN A 152 -3.83 -3.80 22.76
C GLN A 152 -5.04 -4.74 22.59
N SER A 153 -5.75 -5.01 23.69
CA SER A 153 -6.94 -5.88 23.71
C SER A 153 -7.98 -5.45 22.67
N GLY A 154 -8.22 -4.15 22.52
CA GLY A 154 -9.17 -3.60 21.55
C GLY A 154 -8.80 -3.84 20.09
N TRP A 155 -7.58 -4.28 19.77
CA TRP A 155 -7.15 -4.61 18.40
C TRP A 155 -6.96 -6.12 18.19
N ARG A 156 -6.64 -6.87 19.24
CA ARG A 156 -6.41 -8.33 19.19
C ARG A 156 -7.63 -9.10 18.68
N SER A 157 -8.83 -8.71 19.09
CA SER A 157 -10.08 -9.35 18.67
C SER A 157 -10.67 -8.66 17.43
N GLY A 158 -10.13 -9.00 16.25
CA GLY A 158 -10.72 -8.61 14.96
C GLY A 158 -10.29 -7.24 14.42
N GLY A 159 -9.27 -6.59 15.00
CA GLY A 159 -8.76 -5.30 14.49
C GLY A 159 -7.93 -5.41 13.21
N PHE A 160 -7.51 -6.63 12.84
CA PHE A 160 -6.66 -6.91 11.68
C PHE A 160 -7.21 -8.12 10.89
N ASP A 161 -7.30 -7.95 9.56
CA ASP A 161 -7.51 -8.98 8.53
C ASP A 161 -6.46 -8.75 7.43
N VAL A 162 -5.20 -8.72 7.85
CA VAL A 162 -4.10 -8.25 6.99
C VAL A 162 -3.76 -9.33 5.97
N ARG A 163 -3.87 -8.97 4.69
CA ARG A 163 -3.43 -9.83 3.58
C ARG A 163 -2.10 -9.41 2.97
N THR A 164 -1.71 -8.15 3.15
CA THR A 164 -0.47 -7.60 2.60
C THR A 164 0.22 -6.69 3.61
N ALA A 165 1.51 -6.93 3.83
CA ALA A 165 2.40 -6.03 4.57
C ALA A 165 3.52 -5.55 3.65
N ILE A 166 3.72 -4.24 3.57
CA ILE A 166 4.84 -3.61 2.90
C ILE A 166 5.84 -3.21 3.97
N VAL A 167 7.06 -3.73 3.90
CA VAL A 167 8.17 -3.34 4.77
C VAL A 167 9.12 -2.50 3.92
N ASP A 168 9.20 -1.21 4.19
CA ASP A 168 10.11 -0.32 3.47
C ASP A 168 11.49 -0.32 4.11
N GLU A 169 12.54 -0.15 3.31
CA GLU A 169 13.93 -0.12 3.76
C GLU A 169 14.29 -1.31 4.67
N ILE A 170 13.97 -2.54 4.24
CA ILE A 170 14.12 -3.77 5.03
C ILE A 170 15.54 -3.98 5.59
N HIS A 171 16.55 -3.40 4.96
CA HIS A 171 17.95 -3.45 5.40
C HIS A 171 18.20 -2.72 6.73
N SER A 172 17.30 -1.82 7.13
CA SER A 172 17.41 -1.03 8.36
C SER A 172 16.90 -1.76 9.61
N PHE A 173 16.31 -2.95 9.46
CA PHE A 173 15.76 -3.77 10.55
C PHE A 173 16.75 -4.81 11.10
N ALA A 174 18.01 -4.74 10.67
CA ALA A 174 19.07 -5.66 11.07
C ALA A 174 19.74 -5.24 12.39
#